data_AF-A0A2U3I3N2-F1
#
_entry.id   AF-A0A2U3I3N2-F1
#
_cell.length_a   1.000
_cell.length_b   1.000
_cell.length_c   1.000
_cell.angle_alpha   90.00
_cell.angle_beta   90.00
_cell.angle_gamma   90.00
#
_symmetry.space_group_name_H-M   'P 1'
#
loop_
_entity.id
_entity.type
_entity.pdbx_description
1 polymer ?
#
loop_
_entity_poly.entity_id
_entity_poly.type
_entity_poly.pdbx_seq_one_letter_code
_entity_poly.pdbx_strand_id
1 'polypeptide(L)' 'MISPTDPLEAAALERFMRATRAVNAAFDATRGEPDFMQGGQSVARSLERLDAALRELETSELSLDAILSRSAGH' A
#
# COMPACT_ATOMS: atom_id res chain seq x y z
N MET A 1 -7.50 34.21 7.65
CA MET A 1 -8.49 33.18 7.99
C MET A 1 -7.97 31.87 7.44
N ILE A 2 -7.47 30.99 8.30
CA ILE A 2 -7.07 29.63 7.91
C ILE A 2 -8.38 28.83 7.92
N SER A 3 -8.82 28.32 6.77
CA SER A 3 -9.97 27.41 6.71
C SER A 3 -9.73 26.27 7.70
N PRO A 4 -10.70 25.89 8.56
CA PRO A 4 -10.52 24.74 9.40
C PRO A 4 -10.34 23.55 8.45
N THR A 5 -9.13 23.00 8.40
CA THR A 5 -8.83 21.79 7.64
C THR A 5 -9.90 20.77 8.05
N ASP A 6 -10.67 20.31 7.08
CA ASP A 6 -11.77 19.39 7.34
C ASP A 6 -11.18 18.23 8.17
N PRO A 7 -11.78 17.83 9.31
CA PRO A 7 -11.19 16.84 10.20
C PRO A 7 -10.89 15.51 9.48
N LEU A 8 -11.56 15.26 8.36
CA LEU A 8 -11.30 14.17 7.44
C LEU A 8 -9.99 14.34 6.64
N GLU A 9 -9.68 15.55 6.18
CA GLU A 9 -8.46 15.87 5.43
C GLU A 9 -7.21 15.77 6.32
N ALA A 10 -7.31 16.24 7.56
CA ALA A 10 -6.24 16.07 8.56
C ALA A 10 -5.96 14.59 8.85
N ALA A 11 -7.00 13.79 9.06
CA ALA A 11 -6.87 12.35 9.28
C ALA A 11 -6.28 11.61 8.07
N ALA A 12 -6.66 12.02 6.85
CA ALA A 12 -6.10 11.46 5.62
C ALA A 12 -4.60 11.77 5.48
N LEU A 13 -4.19 13.02 5.78
CA LEU A 13 -2.80 13.44 5.74
C LEU A 13 -1.93 12.68 6.76
N GLU A 14 -2.42 12.53 8.00
CA GLU A 14 -1.73 11.75 9.02
C GLU A 14 -1.54 10.29 8.60
N ARG A 15 -2.57 9.69 8.00
CA ARG A 15 -2.52 8.31 7.51
C ARG A 15 -1.53 8.15 6.35
N PHE A 16 -1.49 9.13 5.44
CA PHE A 16 -0.52 9.18 4.34
C PHE A 16 0.92 9.27 4.86
N MET A 17 1.20 10.22 5.77
CA MET A 17 2.54 10.38 6.34
C MET A 17 3.00 9.11 7.08
N ARG A 18 2.08 8.45 7.79
CA ARG A 18 2.35 7.18 8.47
C ARG A 18 2.69 6.06 7.47
N ALA A 19 1.96 5.96 6.37
CA ALA A 19 2.23 4.98 5.31
C ALA A 19 3.62 5.22 4.68
N THR A 20 3.94 6.47 4.34
CA THR A 20 5.25 6.84 3.75
C THR A 20 6.41 6.50 4.69
N ARG A 21 6.25 6.72 6.01
CA ARG A 21 7.27 6.33 6.99
C ARG A 21 7.45 4.80 7.06
N ALA A 22 6.37 4.04 7.03
CA ALA A 22 6.42 2.57 7.03
C ALA A 22 7.13 2.02 5.78
N VAL A 23 6.86 2.62 4.62
CA VAL A 23 7.52 2.27 3.35
C VAL A 23 9.02 2.55 3.42
N ASN A 24 9.41 3.74 3.88
CA ASN A 24 10.83 4.09 4.02
C ASN A 24 11.56 3.16 5.01
N ALA A 25 10.92 2.79 6.13
CA ALA A 25 11.48 1.84 7.08
C ALA A 25 11.66 0.43 6.46
N ALA A 26 10.70 -0.01 5.64
CA ALA A 26 10.83 -1.28 4.93
C ALA A 26 11.98 -1.25 3.91
N PHE A 27 12.14 -0.17 3.15
CA PHE A 27 13.26 -0.02 2.21
C PHE A 27 14.62 0.04 2.92
N ASP A 28 14.71 0.75 4.04
CA ASP A 28 15.94 0.83 4.83
C ASP A 28 16.37 -0.54 5.36
N ALA A 29 15.40 -1.34 5.85
CA ALA A 29 15.64 -2.71 6.28
C ALA A 29 16.17 -3.64 5.16
N THR A 30 15.84 -3.36 3.89
CA THR A 30 16.42 -4.11 2.74
C THR A 30 17.83 -3.67 2.36
N ARG A 31 18.27 -2.49 2.81
CA ARG A 31 19.62 -1.96 2.54
C ARG A 31 20.65 -2.31 3.62
N GLY A 32 20.20 -2.69 4.82
CA GLY A 32 21.06 -2.87 6.00
C GLY A 32 21.84 -4.19 6.10
N GLU A 33 21.47 -5.25 5.37
CA GLU A 33 22.10 -6.58 5.53
C GLU A 33 22.88 -7.01 4.28
N PRO A 34 24.22 -7.01 4.31
CA PRO A 34 25.06 -7.58 3.25
C PRO A 34 25.32 -9.07 3.54
N ASP A 35 24.28 -9.91 3.54
CA ASP A 35 24.43 -11.37 3.47
C ASP A 35 23.92 -11.87 2.11
N PHE A 36 24.84 -11.90 1.15
CA PHE A 36 24.57 -12.20 -0.26
C PHE A 36 24.11 -13.65 -0.51
N MET A 37 24.09 -14.52 0.50
CA MET A 37 23.59 -15.90 0.39
C MET A 37 22.12 -16.04 0.85
N GLN A 38 21.63 -15.14 1.71
CA GLN A 38 20.22 -15.07 2.14
C GLN A 38 19.35 -14.17 1.25
N GLY A 39 19.98 -13.26 0.49
CA GLY A 39 19.31 -12.30 -0.40
C GLY A 39 18.46 -12.94 -1.51
N GLY A 40 18.87 -14.08 -2.08
CA GLY A 40 18.10 -14.76 -3.14
C GLY A 40 16.76 -15.32 -2.65
N GLN A 41 16.75 -15.97 -1.48
CA GLN A 41 15.51 -16.46 -0.86
C GLN A 41 14.62 -15.31 -0.35
N SER A 42 15.23 -14.24 0.13
CA SER A 42 14.51 -13.02 0.55
C SER A 42 13.83 -12.33 -0.64
N VAL A 43 14.49 -12.24 -1.79
CA VAL A 43 13.92 -11.66 -3.01
C VAL A 43 12.79 -12.52 -3.57
N ALA A 44 12.97 -13.84 -3.67
CA ALA A 44 11.91 -14.74 -4.13
C ALA A 44 10.64 -14.61 -3.26
N ARG A 45 10.79 -14.63 -1.94
CA ARG A 45 9.68 -14.44 -0.99
C ARG A 45 9.05 -13.05 -1.09
N SER A 46 9.85 -12.02 -1.36
CA SER A 46 9.34 -10.66 -1.56
C SER A 46 8.53 -10.54 -2.86
N LEU A 47 8.95 -11.22 -3.93
CA LEU A 47 8.20 -11.29 -5.19
C LEU A 47 6.89 -12.07 -5.04
N GLU A 48 6.89 -13.19 -4.30
CA GLU A 48 5.66 -13.95 -4.01
C GLU A 48 4.66 -13.10 -3.22
N ARG A 49 5.14 -12.33 -2.22
CA ARG A 49 4.29 -11.41 -1.46
C ARG A 49 3.76 -10.27 -2.32
N LEU A 50 4.56 -9.77 -3.28
CA LEU A 50 4.13 -8.74 -4.22
C LEU A 50 3.06 -9.28 -5.18
N ASP A 51 3.23 -10.48 -5.73
CA ASP A 51 2.24 -11.12 -6.61
C ASP A 51 0.90 -11.32 -5.88
N ALA A 52 0.94 -11.80 -4.63
CA ALA A 52 -0.24 -11.95 -3.80
C ALA A 52 -0.96 -10.60 -3.58
N ALA A 53 -0.22 -9.54 -3.25
CA ALA A 53 -0.78 -8.22 -3.05
C ALA A 53 -1.39 -7.64 -4.34
N LEU A 54 -0.77 -7.87 -5.50
CA LEU A 54 -1.30 -7.43 -6.79
C LEU A 54 -2.60 -8.15 -7.15
N ARG A 55 -2.71 -9.45 -6.86
CA ARG A 55 -3.95 -10.21 -7.07
C ARG A 55 -5.09 -9.74 -6.17
N GLU A 56 -4.79 -9.47 -4.90
CA GLU A 56 -5.78 -8.90 -3.97
C GLU A 56 -6.25 -7.51 -4.41
N LEU A 57 -5.34 -6.70 -4.95
CA LEU A 57 -5.68 -5.39 -5.50
C LEU A 57 -6.60 -5.49 -6.72
N GLU A 58 -6.25 -6.33 -7.70
CA GLU A 58 -7.09 -6.58 -8.88
C GLU A 58 -8.49 -7.07 -8.48
N THR A 59 -8.57 -7.99 -7.52
CA THR A 59 -9.86 -8.49 -6.99
C THR A 59 -10.68 -7.38 -6.33
N SER A 60 -10.01 -6.49 -5.60
CA SER A 60 -10.65 -5.35 -4.94
C SER A 60 -11.16 -4.31 -5.96
N GLU A 61 -10.40 -4.06 -7.03
CA GLU A 61 -10.80 -3.18 -8.13
C GLU A 61 -12.04 -3.72 -8.85
N LEU A 62 -12.05 -5.01 -9.19
CA LEU A 62 -13.22 -5.66 -9.80
C LEU A 62 -14.46 -5.60 -8.90
N SER A 63 -14.28 -5.81 -7.59
CA SER A 63 -15.38 -5.70 -6.64
C SER A 63 -15.91 -4.27 -6.53
N LEU A 64 -15.03 -3.28 -6.54
CA LEU A 64 -15.40 -1.86 -6.50
C LEU A 64 -16.15 -1.46 -7.78
N ASP A 65 -15.65 -1.88 -8.95
CA ASP A 65 -16.30 -1.62 -10.23
C ASP A 65 -17.71 -2.23 -10.29
N ALA A 66 -17.89 -3.45 -9.77
CA ALA A 66 -19.20 -4.10 -9.68
C ALA A 66 -20.18 -3.33 -8.76
N ILE A 67 -19.70 -2.77 -7.64
CA ILE A 67 -20.50 -1.94 -6.74
C ILE A 67 -20.88 -0.62 -7.42
N LEU A 68 -19.93 0.06 -8.06
CA LEU A 68 -20.16 1.33 -8.75
C LEU A 68 -21.11 1.15 -9.93
N SER A 69 -20.92 0.12 -10.75
CA SER A 69 -21.80 -0.22 -11.87
C SER A 69 -23.24 -0.52 -11.40
N ARG A 70 -23.41 -1.21 -10.27
CA ARG A 70 -24.73 -1.42 -9.66
C ARG A 70 -25.34 -0.11 -9.17
N SER A 71 -24.55 0.78 -8.57
CA SER A 71 -25.04 2.08 -8.08
C SER A 71 -25.39 3.07 -9.19
N ALA A 72 -24.74 2.97 -10.35
CA ALA A 72 -24.99 3.82 -11.52
C ALA A 72 -26.20 3.37 -12.36
N GLY A 73 -26.68 2.14 -12.16
CA GLY A 73 -27.87 1.58 -12.83
C GLY A 73 -29.18 1.75 -12.06
N HIS A 74 -29.20 2.52 -10.97
CA HIS A 74 -30.33 2.73 -10.08
C HIS A 74 -30.79 4.19 -10.04
#